data_AF-A0A960Y1M7-F1
#
_entry.id   AF-A0A960Y1M7-F1
#
_cell.length_a   1.000
_cell.length_b   1.000
_cell.length_c   1.000
_cell.angle_alpha   90.00
_cell.angle_beta   90.00
_cell.angle_gamma   90.00
#
_symmetry.space_group_name_H-M   'P 1'
#
loop_
_entity.id
_entity.type
_entity.pdbx_description
1 polymer ?
#
loop_
_entity_poly.entity_id
_entity_poly.type
_entity_poly.pdbx_seq_one_letter_code
_entity_poly.pdbx_strand_id
1 'polypeptide(L)'
;MDTGDNKDFSHIKTEDFIPYFQPIIHTITRDILGYEVLGRMVQGESTKLSSLGTFFHEKTGNFPEINYIDRIIREKAILHLKNSLEVTKLFFNIMPNILSQYHQGEEITPDEFHIIQLIEQHKIDKKNIIIEITEEEFNGKVERLVGIVDLFRNYGFTIAIDDVGAGFSNLERIGYIHPDIIKVDIKIMRESLSVASFRHVLEAISEMAHKLGSILLFEGIESEKELNLALSMGASLLQGYYFSEPLKGFIEKETFSEDLKNQLEKYSGLRFLEIIEERTKQKKIIDSLNSAFYNIQILLDFPKNDLHSVIKQSLSKLPPEIESIFVTDPNGYQVSPGYFQSRDGVWSIHLEDIGNNYAWKPYFAKHKADSYFFQRKWMVTRPLYDRENSSNYVIFTYSITAAEIIVAKVLW
;
A
#
# COMPACT_ATOMS: atom_id res chain seq x y z
N MET A 1 -12.54 31.63 -23.93
CA MET A 1 -11.95 32.15 -25.18
C MET A 1 -11.85 31.00 -26.16
N ASP A 2 -12.10 31.27 -27.42
CA ASP A 2 -12.15 30.35 -28.56
C ASP A 2 -10.81 29.60 -28.75
N THR A 3 -10.71 28.35 -28.30
CA THR A 3 -9.54 27.48 -28.56
C THR A 3 -9.86 26.59 -29.73
N GLY A 4 -9.34 26.96 -30.91
CA GLY A 4 -9.59 26.29 -32.18
C GLY A 4 -9.46 24.77 -32.14
N ASP A 5 -10.57 24.10 -32.41
CA ASP A 5 -10.61 22.83 -33.12
C ASP A 5 -12.04 22.69 -33.67
N ASN A 6 -12.34 23.46 -34.73
CA ASN A 6 -13.51 23.20 -35.57
C ASN A 6 -13.21 22.00 -36.48
N LYS A 7 -12.81 20.88 -35.85
CA LYS A 7 -12.64 19.58 -36.51
C LYS A 7 -14.02 18.97 -36.61
N ASP A 8 -14.43 18.69 -37.84
CA ASP A 8 -15.68 18.02 -38.13
C ASP A 8 -15.61 16.57 -37.61
N PHE A 9 -16.26 16.32 -36.46
CA PHE A 9 -16.43 14.99 -35.88
C PHE A 9 -17.80 14.38 -36.23
N SER A 10 -18.45 14.84 -37.30
CA SER A 10 -19.78 14.35 -37.71
C SER A 10 -19.81 12.86 -38.05
N HIS A 11 -18.66 12.23 -38.31
CA HIS A 11 -18.55 10.77 -38.46
C HIS A 11 -18.70 10.00 -37.15
N ILE A 12 -18.56 10.66 -36.00
CA ILE A 12 -18.70 10.07 -34.66
C ILE A 12 -20.16 10.13 -34.23
N LYS A 13 -20.80 8.97 -34.17
CA LYS A 13 -22.15 8.84 -33.63
C LYS A 13 -22.09 8.82 -32.11
N THR A 14 -22.52 9.92 -31.49
CA THR A 14 -22.45 10.06 -30.04
C THR A 14 -23.23 8.95 -29.31
N GLU A 15 -24.30 8.40 -29.88
CA GLU A 15 -25.06 7.28 -29.30
C GLU A 15 -24.23 6.00 -29.10
N ASP A 16 -23.20 5.78 -29.91
CA ASP A 16 -22.40 4.54 -29.87
C ASP A 16 -21.51 4.48 -28.62
N PHE A 17 -21.23 5.62 -27.98
CA PHE A 17 -20.34 5.73 -26.82
C PHE A 17 -21.13 5.89 -25.53
N ILE A 18 -21.04 4.95 -24.62
CA ILE A 18 -21.83 4.93 -23.38
C ILE A 18 -20.95 4.68 -22.15
N PRO A 19 -21.24 5.33 -21.01
CA PRO A 19 -20.57 5.03 -19.76
C PRO A 19 -21.10 3.70 -19.19
N TYR A 20 -20.17 2.94 -18.63
CA TYR A 20 -20.42 1.85 -17.71
C TYR A 20 -19.84 2.21 -16.34
N PHE A 21 -20.36 1.57 -15.30
CA PHE A 21 -20.10 1.92 -13.92
C PHE A 21 -19.66 0.67 -13.16
N GLN A 22 -18.43 0.63 -12.69
CA GLN A 22 -17.96 -0.48 -11.86
C GLN A 22 -18.02 -0.09 -10.38
N PRO A 23 -18.72 -0.86 -9.53
CA PRO A 23 -18.85 -0.53 -8.11
C PRO A 23 -17.51 -0.54 -7.38
N ILE A 24 -17.32 0.45 -6.51
CA ILE A 24 -16.24 0.52 -5.51
C ILE A 24 -16.87 0.42 -4.12
N ILE A 25 -16.44 -0.58 -3.35
CA ILE A 25 -17.06 -0.98 -2.08
C ILE A 25 -16.21 -0.44 -0.94
N HIS A 26 -16.84 0.19 0.05
CA HIS A 26 -16.17 0.69 1.24
C HIS A 26 -16.13 -0.39 2.33
N THR A 27 -14.94 -0.82 2.74
CA THR A 27 -14.76 -1.98 3.63
C THR A 27 -15.50 -1.85 4.97
N ILE A 28 -15.53 -0.65 5.57
CA ILE A 28 -16.17 -0.42 6.89
C ILE A 28 -17.70 -0.52 6.83
N THR A 29 -18.34 0.25 5.95
CA THR A 29 -19.81 0.22 5.82
C THR A 29 -20.28 -1.07 5.13
N ARG A 30 -19.42 -1.59 4.25
CA ARG A 30 -19.61 -2.72 3.32
C ARG A 30 -20.50 -2.38 2.12
N ASP A 31 -20.81 -1.10 1.99
CA ASP A 31 -21.69 -0.56 0.97
C ASP A 31 -20.89 -0.06 -0.23
N ILE A 32 -21.57 0.10 -1.35
CA ILE A 32 -21.02 0.81 -2.51
C ILE A 32 -20.80 2.27 -2.12
N LEU A 33 -19.55 2.73 -2.27
CA LEU A 33 -19.15 4.13 -2.09
C LEU A 33 -19.42 4.96 -3.35
N GLY A 34 -19.12 4.36 -4.50
CA GLY A 34 -19.02 5.05 -5.78
C GLY A 34 -18.82 4.08 -6.92
N TYR A 35 -18.63 4.63 -8.11
CA TYR A 35 -18.41 3.89 -9.32
C TYR A 35 -17.26 4.47 -10.13
N GLU A 36 -16.39 3.60 -10.64
CA GLU A 36 -15.48 3.97 -11.72
C GLU A 36 -16.26 4.10 -13.03
N VAL A 37 -16.04 5.21 -13.74
CA VAL A 37 -16.67 5.48 -15.02
C VAL A 37 -15.81 4.93 -16.15
N LEU A 38 -16.33 3.91 -16.84
CA LEU A 38 -15.63 3.20 -17.89
C LEU A 38 -16.32 3.39 -19.25
N GLY A 39 -15.56 3.82 -20.25
CA GLY A 39 -16.06 3.99 -21.61
C GLY A 39 -16.35 2.64 -22.30
N ARG A 40 -17.51 2.53 -22.93
CA ARG A 40 -17.87 1.41 -23.83
C ARG A 40 -18.35 1.93 -25.18
N MET A 41 -18.06 1.17 -26.22
CA MET A 41 -18.58 1.41 -27.56
C MET A 41 -19.48 0.26 -28.02
N VAL A 42 -20.66 0.61 -28.52
CA VAL A 42 -21.64 -0.29 -29.12
C VAL A 42 -21.39 -0.34 -30.63
N GLN A 43 -21.12 -1.52 -31.19
CA GLN A 43 -20.84 -1.68 -32.63
C GLN A 43 -22.04 -2.26 -33.39
N GLY A 44 -22.67 -1.45 -34.25
CA GLY A 44 -23.69 -1.86 -35.22
C GLY A 44 -25.04 -2.26 -34.59
N GLU A 45 -25.91 -2.93 -35.38
CA GLU A 45 -27.21 -3.47 -34.91
C GLU A 45 -27.03 -4.63 -33.91
N SER A 46 -25.83 -5.19 -33.79
CA SER A 46 -25.48 -6.18 -32.78
C SER A 46 -25.16 -5.49 -31.44
N THR A 47 -25.76 -5.96 -30.35
CA THR A 47 -25.47 -5.58 -28.95
C THR A 47 -24.05 -5.93 -28.48
N LYS A 48 -23.05 -6.01 -29.37
CA LYS A 48 -21.66 -6.31 -29.03
C LYS A 48 -21.01 -5.06 -28.43
N LEU A 49 -20.76 -5.14 -27.12
CA LEU A 49 -20.05 -4.12 -26.36
C LEU A 49 -18.55 -4.36 -26.43
N SER A 50 -17.80 -3.29 -26.69
CA SER A 50 -16.33 -3.28 -26.65
C SER A 50 -15.84 -2.28 -25.62
N SER A 51 -14.79 -2.66 -24.88
CA SER A 51 -14.09 -1.73 -23.97
C SER A 51 -13.35 -0.69 -24.77
N LEU A 52 -13.44 0.58 -24.36
CA LEU A 52 -12.60 1.65 -24.92
C LEU A 52 -11.23 1.74 -24.25
N GLY A 53 -10.90 0.87 -23.27
CA GLY A 53 -9.62 0.90 -22.59
C GLY A 53 -8.43 0.87 -23.56
N THR A 54 -8.42 -0.06 -24.52
CA THR A 54 -7.36 -0.15 -25.53
C THR A 54 -7.30 1.09 -26.43
N PHE A 55 -8.45 1.67 -26.76
CA PHE A 55 -8.52 2.91 -27.56
C PHE A 55 -7.87 4.10 -26.84
N PHE A 56 -8.09 4.20 -25.52
CA PHE A 56 -7.50 5.24 -24.69
C PHE A 56 -6.01 5.02 -24.41
N HIS A 57 -5.59 3.79 -24.10
CA HIS A 57 -4.19 3.47 -23.76
C HIS A 57 -3.25 3.40 -24.98
N GLU A 58 -3.67 2.77 -26.08
CA GLU A 58 -2.81 2.61 -27.27
C GLU A 58 -2.77 3.87 -28.15
N LYS A 59 -3.58 4.91 -27.82
CA LYS A 59 -3.70 6.16 -28.58
C LYS A 59 -3.88 5.90 -30.08
N THR A 60 -4.69 4.89 -30.41
CA THR A 60 -4.94 4.45 -31.78
C THR A 60 -5.72 5.49 -32.60
N GLY A 61 -6.38 6.44 -31.93
CA GLY A 61 -6.96 7.65 -32.53
C GLY A 61 -6.09 8.90 -32.35
N ASN A 62 -6.38 9.97 -33.09
CA ASN A 62 -5.71 11.26 -32.88
C ASN A 62 -6.24 11.92 -31.58
N PHE A 63 -5.38 12.61 -30.83
CA PHE A 63 -5.70 13.16 -29.50
C PHE A 63 -7.02 13.95 -29.41
N PRO A 64 -7.39 14.82 -30.37
CA PRO A 64 -8.65 15.56 -30.31
C PRO A 64 -9.89 14.67 -30.37
N GLU A 65 -9.81 13.55 -31.10
CA GLU A 65 -10.89 12.58 -31.24
C GLU A 65 -11.08 11.80 -29.94
N ILE A 66 -9.96 11.39 -29.31
CA ILE A 66 -9.95 10.75 -28.00
C ILE A 66 -10.60 11.67 -26.95
N ASN A 67 -10.19 12.94 -26.91
CA ASN A 67 -10.76 13.94 -26.00
C ASN A 67 -12.26 14.15 -26.27
N TYR A 68 -12.68 14.24 -27.53
CA TYR A 68 -14.10 14.40 -27.88
C TYR A 68 -14.96 13.23 -27.37
N ILE A 69 -14.50 11.98 -27.59
CA ILE A 69 -15.19 10.77 -27.10
C ILE A 69 -15.21 10.72 -25.57
N ASP A 70 -14.09 11.04 -24.92
CA ASP A 70 -13.99 11.12 -23.46
C ASP A 70 -15.01 12.13 -22.88
N ARG A 71 -15.13 13.31 -23.49
CA ARG A 71 -16.12 14.34 -23.08
C ARG A 71 -17.55 13.83 -23.18
N ILE A 72 -17.91 13.12 -24.26
CA ILE A 72 -19.24 12.51 -24.43
C ILE A 72 -19.54 11.53 -23.29
N ILE A 73 -18.57 10.66 -22.95
CA ILE A 73 -18.74 9.66 -21.89
C ILE A 73 -18.91 10.34 -20.53
N ARG A 74 -18.09 11.36 -20.21
CA ARG A 74 -18.20 12.13 -18.97
C ARG A 74 -19.53 12.84 -18.83
N GLU A 75 -19.99 13.51 -19.89
CA GLU A 75 -21.27 14.21 -19.87
C GLU A 75 -22.43 13.23 -19.61
N LYS A 76 -22.45 12.09 -20.30
CA LYS A 76 -23.46 11.05 -20.08
C LYS A 76 -23.40 10.48 -18.65
N ALA A 77 -22.20 10.28 -18.09
CA ALA A 77 -22.04 9.80 -16.72
C ALA A 77 -22.53 10.83 -15.68
N ILE A 78 -22.21 12.11 -15.87
CA ILE A 78 -22.69 13.21 -15.02
C ILE A 78 -24.20 13.34 -15.09
N LEU A 79 -24.81 13.22 -16.27
CA LEU A 79 -26.25 13.21 -16.43
C LEU A 79 -26.89 11.99 -15.76
N HIS A 80 -26.25 10.82 -15.83
CA HIS A 80 -26.70 9.63 -15.11
C HIS A 80 -26.70 9.84 -13.60
N LEU A 81 -25.61 10.40 -13.05
CA LEU A 81 -25.52 10.77 -11.63
C LEU A 81 -26.60 11.77 -11.24
N LYS A 82 -26.80 12.83 -12.03
CA LYS A 82 -27.80 13.88 -11.78
C LYS A 82 -29.21 13.32 -11.68
N ASN A 83 -29.55 12.36 -12.55
CA ASN A 83 -30.89 11.79 -12.66
C ASN A 83 -31.10 10.60 -11.72
N SER A 84 -30.04 10.15 -11.03
CA SER A 84 -30.13 9.06 -10.07
C SER A 84 -30.69 9.54 -8.73
N LEU A 85 -31.39 8.64 -8.04
CA LEU A 85 -31.80 8.83 -6.65
C LEU A 85 -30.72 8.37 -5.66
N GLU A 86 -29.72 7.62 -6.15
CA GLU A 86 -28.62 7.11 -5.33
C GLU A 86 -27.62 8.21 -5.02
N VAL A 87 -27.31 8.39 -3.73
CA VAL A 87 -26.21 9.24 -3.29
C VAL A 87 -24.92 8.47 -3.43
N THR A 88 -24.23 8.68 -4.55
CA THR A 88 -23.01 7.97 -4.92
C THR A 88 -21.93 8.92 -5.44
N LYS A 89 -20.74 8.36 -5.68
CA LYS A 89 -19.60 9.09 -6.24
C LYS A 89 -19.18 8.51 -7.58
N LEU A 90 -18.59 9.34 -8.43
CA LEU A 90 -17.99 8.93 -9.70
C LEU A 90 -16.49 9.15 -9.68
N PHE A 91 -15.76 8.11 -10.05
CA PHE A 91 -14.33 8.15 -10.23
C PHE A 91 -14.03 8.33 -11.72
N PHE A 92 -13.21 9.33 -12.01
CA PHE A 92 -12.91 9.76 -13.37
C PHE A 92 -11.40 9.80 -13.58
N ASN A 93 -10.93 8.92 -14.46
CA ASN A 93 -9.58 8.94 -14.99
C ASN A 93 -9.26 10.27 -15.67
N ILE A 94 -8.09 10.83 -15.39
CA ILE A 94 -7.52 12.00 -16.07
C ILE A 94 -6.09 11.66 -16.45
N MET A 95 -5.81 11.73 -17.76
CA MET A 95 -4.45 11.54 -18.29
C MET A 95 -3.69 12.88 -18.27
N PRO A 96 -2.60 13.00 -17.49
CA PRO A 96 -1.85 14.25 -17.39
C PRO A 96 -1.31 14.79 -18.73
N ASN A 97 -0.96 13.88 -19.65
CA ASN A 97 -0.46 14.25 -20.98
C ASN A 97 -1.49 15.02 -21.82
N ILE A 98 -2.78 14.71 -21.66
CA ILE A 98 -3.86 15.48 -22.31
C ILE A 98 -3.84 16.92 -21.78
N LEU A 99 -3.66 17.10 -20.47
CA LEU A 99 -3.63 18.41 -19.83
C LEU A 99 -2.44 19.27 -20.28
N SER A 100 -1.27 18.65 -20.49
CA SER A 100 -0.07 19.38 -20.94
C SER A 100 -0.14 19.89 -22.39
N GLN A 101 -0.99 19.32 -23.24
CA GLN A 101 -1.09 19.71 -24.65
C GLN A 101 -2.05 20.88 -24.88
N TYR A 102 -3.12 20.96 -24.08
CA TYR A 102 -4.11 22.04 -24.18
C TYR A 102 -3.71 23.32 -23.46
N HIS A 103 -2.64 23.25 -22.67
CA HIS A 103 -2.18 24.37 -21.87
C HIS A 103 -0.71 24.66 -22.14
N GLN A 104 -0.46 25.66 -22.98
CA GLN A 104 0.90 26.17 -23.27
C GLN A 104 1.23 27.45 -22.49
N GLY A 105 0.29 27.98 -21.69
CA GLY A 105 0.49 29.18 -20.88
C GLY A 105 1.22 28.90 -19.56
N GLU A 106 1.54 29.96 -18.81
CA GLU A 106 2.15 29.85 -17.48
C GLU A 106 1.12 29.63 -16.35
N GLU A 107 -0.13 30.07 -16.52
CA GLU A 107 -1.17 30.06 -15.48
C GLU A 107 -2.32 29.10 -15.82
N ILE A 108 -2.62 28.15 -14.94
CA ILE A 108 -3.67 27.13 -15.10
C ILE A 108 -4.97 27.62 -14.48
N THR A 109 -6.07 27.66 -15.25
CA THR A 109 -7.35 28.18 -14.77
C THR A 109 -8.44 27.08 -14.73
N PRO A 110 -9.38 27.13 -13.75
CA PRO A 110 -10.40 26.07 -13.61
C PRO A 110 -11.31 25.88 -14.83
N ASP A 111 -11.58 26.94 -15.58
CA ASP A 111 -12.45 26.93 -16.76
C ASP A 111 -11.85 26.16 -17.94
N GLU A 112 -10.57 25.79 -17.90
CA GLU A 112 -9.93 24.96 -18.93
C GLU A 112 -10.30 23.47 -18.79
N PHE A 113 -10.82 23.06 -17.63
CA PHE A 113 -11.12 21.65 -17.36
C PHE A 113 -12.60 21.34 -17.61
N HIS A 114 -12.87 20.51 -18.62
CA HIS A 114 -14.22 20.09 -18.99
C HIS A 114 -15.02 19.50 -17.82
N ILE A 115 -14.37 18.73 -16.93
CA ILE A 115 -15.07 18.16 -15.77
C ILE A 115 -15.59 19.24 -14.81
N ILE A 116 -14.85 20.35 -14.64
CA ILE A 116 -15.28 21.49 -13.81
C ILE A 116 -16.49 22.16 -14.45
N GLN A 117 -16.41 22.43 -15.77
CA GLN A 117 -17.53 23.00 -16.52
C GLN A 117 -18.80 22.15 -16.41
N LEU A 118 -18.67 20.82 -16.56
CA LEU A 118 -19.81 19.90 -16.46
C LEU A 118 -20.46 19.94 -15.08
N ILE A 119 -19.69 19.88 -13.99
CA ILE A 119 -20.27 19.87 -12.65
C ILE A 119 -20.93 21.21 -12.30
N GLU A 120 -20.38 22.33 -12.76
CA GLU A 120 -21.00 23.66 -12.56
C GLU A 120 -22.30 23.77 -13.35
N GLN A 121 -22.27 23.42 -14.64
CA GLN A 121 -23.44 23.44 -15.53
C GLN A 121 -24.58 22.58 -14.99
N HIS A 122 -24.25 21.38 -14.49
CA HIS A 122 -25.24 20.42 -14.00
C HIS A 122 -25.51 20.51 -12.50
N LYS A 123 -24.83 21.41 -11.77
CA LYS A 123 -24.92 21.61 -10.32
C LYS A 123 -24.64 20.34 -9.51
N ILE A 124 -23.63 19.58 -9.91
CA ILE A 124 -23.16 18.41 -9.18
C ILE A 124 -22.26 18.87 -8.03
N ASP A 125 -22.47 18.30 -6.84
CA ASP A 125 -21.54 18.50 -5.73
C ASP A 125 -20.19 17.86 -6.09
N LYS A 126 -19.14 18.69 -6.15
CA LYS A 126 -17.75 18.29 -6.37
C LYS A 126 -17.28 17.16 -5.46
N LYS A 127 -17.84 17.02 -4.25
CA LYS A 127 -17.54 15.89 -3.32
C LYS A 127 -17.96 14.52 -3.86
N ASN A 128 -18.84 14.50 -4.86
CA ASN A 128 -19.27 13.28 -5.53
C ASN A 128 -18.34 12.90 -6.69
N ILE A 129 -17.28 13.65 -6.93
CA ILE A 129 -16.34 13.41 -8.02
C ILE A 129 -14.95 13.15 -7.45
N ILE A 130 -14.38 12.01 -7.83
CA ILE A 130 -12.99 11.65 -7.54
C ILE A 130 -12.22 11.74 -8.86
N ILE A 131 -11.10 12.44 -8.82
CA ILE A 131 -10.19 12.57 -9.95
C ILE A 131 -9.08 11.54 -9.79
N GLU A 132 -8.98 10.61 -10.74
CA GLU A 132 -7.93 9.60 -10.78
C GLU A 132 -6.83 10.06 -11.73
N ILE A 133 -5.66 10.34 -11.18
CA ILE A 133 -4.48 10.73 -11.95
C ILE A 133 -3.76 9.45 -12.37
N THR A 134 -3.76 9.16 -13.67
CA THR A 134 -3.08 7.96 -14.18
C THR A 134 -1.57 8.11 -14.12
N GLU A 135 -0.89 6.97 -13.94
CA GLU A 135 0.57 6.95 -13.74
C GLU A 135 1.39 7.09 -15.04
N GLU A 136 0.75 6.99 -16.22
CA GLU A 136 1.41 7.03 -17.54
C GLU A 136 2.50 8.12 -17.61
N GLU A 137 3.58 7.85 -18.38
CA GLU A 137 4.72 8.76 -18.55
C GLU A 137 4.26 10.19 -18.82
N PHE A 138 4.16 10.98 -17.75
CA PHE A 138 3.99 12.42 -17.86
C PHE A 138 5.30 12.98 -18.37
N ASN A 139 5.32 13.34 -19.65
CA ASN A 139 6.49 13.90 -20.32
C ASN A 139 6.78 15.35 -19.91
N GLY A 140 5.94 15.92 -19.04
CA GLY A 140 6.07 17.26 -18.49
C GLY A 140 6.85 17.31 -17.17
N LYS A 141 7.11 18.53 -16.72
CA LYS A 141 7.75 18.83 -15.42
C LYS A 141 6.82 18.48 -14.25
N VAL A 142 7.30 17.75 -13.24
CA VAL A 142 6.51 17.31 -12.07
C VAL A 142 5.77 18.48 -11.41
N GLU A 143 6.37 19.67 -11.37
CA GLU A 143 5.79 20.89 -10.83
C GLU A 143 4.47 21.27 -11.51
N ARG A 144 4.34 20.98 -12.81
CA ARG A 144 3.11 21.22 -13.56
C ARG A 144 2.00 20.26 -13.15
N LEU A 145 2.33 18.98 -12.92
CA LEU A 145 1.38 18.00 -12.41
C LEU A 145 0.89 18.39 -11.02
N VAL A 146 1.81 18.83 -10.15
CA VAL A 146 1.48 19.35 -8.82
C VAL A 146 0.53 20.53 -8.92
N GLY A 147 0.79 21.51 -9.80
CA GLY A 147 -0.10 22.66 -9.99
C GLY A 147 -1.52 22.28 -10.44
N ILE A 148 -1.65 21.28 -11.30
CA ILE A 148 -2.96 20.73 -11.72
C ILE A 148 -3.68 20.07 -10.54
N VAL A 149 -2.96 19.23 -9.79
CA VAL A 149 -3.50 18.54 -8.61
C VAL A 149 -3.96 19.55 -7.56
N ASP A 150 -3.15 20.58 -7.29
CA ASP A 150 -3.47 21.63 -6.34
C ASP A 150 -4.69 22.45 -6.78
N LEU A 151 -4.83 22.72 -8.09
CA LEU A 151 -6.03 23.35 -8.62
C LEU A 151 -7.27 22.50 -8.35
N PHE A 152 -7.24 21.20 -8.67
CA PHE A 152 -8.38 20.32 -8.41
C PHE A 152 -8.71 20.19 -6.93
N ARG A 153 -7.68 20.08 -6.08
CA ARG A 153 -7.84 20.02 -4.62
C ARG A 153 -8.42 21.32 -4.07
N ASN A 154 -7.92 22.48 -4.48
CA ASN A 154 -8.44 23.78 -4.09
C ASN A 154 -9.86 24.00 -4.59
N TYR A 155 -10.18 23.46 -5.76
CA TYR A 155 -11.54 23.44 -6.26
C TYR A 155 -12.45 22.60 -5.37
N GLY A 156 -11.93 21.52 -4.76
CA GLY A 156 -12.59 20.71 -3.73
C GLY A 156 -12.86 19.26 -4.14
N PHE A 157 -12.13 18.75 -5.14
CA PHE A 157 -12.15 17.34 -5.52
C PHE A 157 -11.30 16.49 -4.58
N THR A 158 -11.65 15.20 -4.48
CA THR A 158 -10.77 14.17 -3.94
C THR A 158 -9.86 13.66 -5.05
N ILE A 159 -8.57 13.52 -4.75
CA ILE A 159 -7.54 13.10 -5.70
C ILE A 159 -7.11 11.67 -5.41
N ALA A 160 -7.23 10.80 -6.41
CA ALA A 160 -6.67 9.47 -6.42
C ALA A 160 -5.47 9.40 -7.37
N ILE A 161 -4.52 8.51 -7.07
CA ILE A 161 -3.49 8.10 -8.02
C ILE A 161 -3.75 6.66 -8.46
N ASP A 162 -3.71 6.42 -9.76
CA ASP A 162 -4.03 5.13 -10.35
C ASP A 162 -2.82 4.21 -10.55
N ASP A 163 -3.06 2.90 -10.69
CA ASP A 163 -2.10 1.87 -11.11
C ASP A 163 -0.79 1.77 -10.30
N VAL A 164 -0.79 2.13 -9.01
CA VAL A 164 0.42 2.07 -8.19
C VAL A 164 0.89 0.61 -8.03
N GLY A 165 2.12 0.36 -8.46
CA GLY A 165 2.75 -0.96 -8.50
C GLY A 165 2.83 -1.59 -9.89
N ALA A 166 2.20 -0.99 -10.91
CA ALA A 166 2.30 -1.43 -12.30
C ALA A 166 3.47 -0.73 -13.03
N GLY A 167 4.61 -1.42 -13.15
CA GLY A 167 5.74 -0.92 -13.97
C GLY A 167 6.63 0.12 -13.25
N PHE A 168 6.86 1.28 -13.86
CA PHE A 168 7.78 2.34 -13.37
C PHE A 168 7.17 3.24 -12.30
N SER A 169 6.39 2.67 -11.36
CA SER A 169 5.75 3.41 -10.27
C SER A 169 6.69 4.36 -9.54
N ASN A 170 6.53 5.66 -9.84
CA ASN A 170 7.37 6.69 -9.27
C ASN A 170 6.83 7.12 -7.90
N LEU A 171 7.27 6.44 -6.84
CA LEU A 171 6.97 6.78 -5.45
C LEU A 171 7.23 8.27 -5.12
N GLU A 172 8.15 8.91 -5.84
CA GLU A 172 8.41 10.35 -5.73
C GLU A 172 7.15 11.19 -6.03
N ARG A 173 6.37 10.80 -7.06
CA ARG A 173 5.13 11.51 -7.43
C ARG A 173 4.09 11.43 -6.33
N ILE A 174 3.95 10.29 -5.67
CA ILE A 174 3.05 10.14 -4.53
C ILE A 174 3.44 11.13 -3.42
N GLY A 175 4.75 11.29 -3.19
CA GLY A 175 5.30 12.27 -2.26
C GLY A 175 4.94 13.71 -2.59
N TYR A 176 4.94 14.12 -3.86
CA TYR A 176 4.56 15.49 -4.26
C TYR A 176 3.04 15.70 -4.34
N ILE A 177 2.32 14.71 -4.85
CA ILE A 177 0.87 14.80 -5.08
C ILE A 177 0.12 14.77 -3.76
N HIS A 178 0.58 14.00 -2.76
CA HIS A 178 -0.16 13.73 -1.52
C HIS A 178 -1.62 13.32 -1.81
N PRO A 179 -1.83 12.17 -2.48
CA PRO A 179 -3.16 11.75 -2.90
C PRO A 179 -4.03 11.35 -1.71
N ASP A 180 -5.34 11.60 -1.82
CA ASP A 180 -6.33 11.13 -0.84
C ASP A 180 -6.55 9.61 -0.96
N ILE A 181 -6.43 9.07 -2.18
CA ILE A 181 -6.63 7.65 -2.49
C ILE A 181 -5.43 7.13 -3.30
N ILE A 182 -4.91 5.97 -2.93
CA ILE A 182 -3.91 5.22 -3.71
C ILE A 182 -4.59 3.96 -4.22
N LYS A 183 -4.70 3.84 -5.55
CA LYS A 183 -5.21 2.65 -6.22
C LYS A 183 -4.06 1.69 -6.48
N VAL A 184 -4.20 0.46 -6.02
CA VAL A 184 -3.17 -0.58 -6.11
C VAL A 184 -3.56 -1.56 -7.20
N ASP A 185 -2.69 -1.71 -8.19
CA ASP A 185 -2.90 -2.57 -9.36
C ASP A 185 -2.94 -4.06 -8.98
N ILE A 186 -3.72 -4.81 -9.76
CA ILE A 186 -3.93 -6.24 -9.56
C ILE A 186 -2.65 -7.08 -9.79
N LYS A 187 -1.73 -6.64 -10.65
CA LYS A 187 -0.54 -7.43 -11.01
C LYS A 187 0.41 -7.53 -9.81
N ILE A 188 0.70 -6.42 -9.12
CA ILE A 188 1.53 -6.46 -7.92
C ILE A 188 0.88 -7.32 -6.83
N MET A 189 -0.45 -7.29 -6.72
CA MET A 189 -1.18 -8.09 -5.76
C MET A 189 -1.12 -9.59 -6.09
N ARG A 190 -1.27 -9.96 -7.37
CA ARG A 190 -1.16 -11.36 -7.82
C ARG A 190 0.26 -11.91 -7.67
N GLU A 191 1.28 -11.13 -8.02
CA GLU A 191 2.68 -11.50 -7.77
C GLU A 191 2.98 -11.65 -6.27
N SER A 192 2.33 -10.85 -5.42
CA SER A 192 2.47 -10.95 -3.96
C SER A 192 1.88 -12.24 -3.36
N LEU A 193 1.00 -12.95 -4.09
CA LEU A 193 0.48 -14.25 -3.66
C LEU A 193 1.47 -15.40 -3.91
N SER A 194 2.39 -15.25 -4.87
CA SER A 194 3.36 -16.28 -5.27
C SER A 194 4.78 -15.96 -4.83
N VAL A 195 5.15 -14.67 -4.73
CA VAL A 195 6.53 -14.22 -4.50
C VAL A 195 6.60 -13.32 -3.26
N ALA A 196 7.36 -13.76 -2.25
CA ALA A 196 7.49 -13.05 -0.98
C ALA A 196 8.06 -11.63 -1.13
N SER A 197 8.97 -11.39 -2.07
CA SER A 197 9.52 -10.05 -2.30
C SER A 197 8.46 -9.06 -2.77
N PHE A 198 7.54 -9.46 -3.66
CA PHE A 198 6.42 -8.61 -4.08
C PHE A 198 5.48 -8.31 -2.92
N ARG A 199 5.24 -9.29 -2.04
CA ARG A 199 4.48 -9.05 -0.81
C ARG A 199 5.11 -7.97 0.07
N HIS A 200 6.43 -7.96 0.21
CA HIS A 200 7.12 -6.90 0.96
C HIS A 200 7.05 -5.52 0.28
N VAL A 201 7.05 -5.48 -1.05
CA VAL A 201 6.80 -4.22 -1.78
C VAL A 201 5.39 -3.72 -1.50
N LEU A 202 4.40 -4.60 -1.55
CA LEU A 202 3.00 -4.26 -1.26
C LEU A 202 2.82 -3.79 0.19
N GLU A 203 3.48 -4.44 1.16
CA GLU A 203 3.52 -4.01 2.57
C GLU A 203 4.14 -2.61 2.72
N ALA A 204 5.20 -2.30 1.96
CA ALA A 204 5.82 -0.97 1.96
C ALA A 204 4.89 0.10 1.37
N ILE A 205 4.18 -0.19 0.28
CA ILE A 205 3.17 0.70 -0.30
C ILE A 205 2.04 0.95 0.72
N SER A 206 1.55 -0.10 1.37
CA SER A 206 0.51 0.01 2.40
C SER A 206 0.98 0.87 3.59
N GLU A 207 2.19 0.65 4.09
CA GLU A 207 2.75 1.44 5.18
C GLU A 207 2.94 2.92 4.78
N MET A 208 3.37 3.17 3.55
CA MET A 208 3.48 4.52 3.01
C MET A 208 2.12 5.21 2.95
N ALA A 209 1.09 4.56 2.39
CA ALA A 209 -0.26 5.10 2.31
C ALA A 209 -0.78 5.50 3.71
N HIS A 210 -0.61 4.62 4.70
CA HIS A 210 -1.00 4.92 6.09
C HIS A 210 -0.25 6.12 6.68
N LYS A 211 1.05 6.27 6.40
CA LYS A 211 1.84 7.42 6.87
C LYS A 211 1.44 8.73 6.20
N LEU A 212 0.99 8.67 4.95
CA LEU A 212 0.48 9.82 4.21
C LEU A 212 -0.98 10.15 4.57
N GLY A 213 -1.68 9.24 5.26
CA GLY A 213 -3.11 9.37 5.52
C GLY A 213 -3.99 9.07 4.31
N SER A 214 -3.43 8.44 3.28
CA SER A 214 -4.13 8.04 2.06
C SER A 214 -4.96 6.78 2.27
N ILE A 215 -6.11 6.71 1.64
CA ILE A 215 -6.99 5.54 1.58
C ILE A 215 -6.44 4.58 0.52
N LEU A 216 -6.36 3.29 0.84
CA LEU A 216 -6.01 2.25 -0.13
C LEU A 216 -7.25 1.71 -0.83
N LEU A 217 -7.26 1.77 -2.17
CA LEU A 217 -8.19 1.10 -3.05
C LEU A 217 -7.47 -0.05 -3.76
N PHE A 218 -7.93 -1.29 -3.57
CA PHE A 218 -7.42 -2.44 -4.33
C PHE A 218 -8.35 -2.79 -5.48
N GLU A 219 -7.79 -2.90 -6.68
CA GLU A 219 -8.53 -3.13 -7.91
C GLU A 219 -8.31 -4.52 -8.50
N GLY A 220 -9.18 -4.92 -9.43
CA GLY A 220 -9.08 -6.19 -10.15
C GLY A 220 -9.24 -7.44 -9.27
N ILE A 221 -9.84 -7.32 -8.09
CA ILE A 221 -10.09 -8.46 -7.21
C ILE A 221 -11.07 -9.43 -7.90
N GLU A 222 -10.65 -10.68 -8.10
CA GLU A 222 -11.43 -11.72 -8.77
C GLU A 222 -11.65 -12.96 -7.90
N SER A 223 -10.94 -13.09 -6.77
CA SER A 223 -11.01 -14.25 -5.89
C SER A 223 -10.97 -13.91 -4.40
N GLU A 224 -11.43 -14.85 -3.55
CA GLU A 224 -11.34 -14.69 -2.09
C GLU A 224 -9.89 -14.55 -1.60
N LYS A 225 -8.91 -15.18 -2.26
CA LYS A 225 -7.50 -15.08 -1.87
C LYS A 225 -6.97 -13.66 -2.07
N GLU A 226 -7.33 -13.07 -3.20
CA GLU A 226 -7.02 -11.70 -3.57
C GLU A 226 -7.68 -10.70 -2.61
N LEU A 227 -8.97 -10.90 -2.29
CA LEU A 227 -9.68 -10.11 -1.28
C LEU A 227 -8.99 -10.18 0.10
N ASN A 228 -8.64 -11.39 0.57
CA ASN A 228 -7.96 -11.56 1.86
C ASN A 228 -6.59 -10.87 1.89
N LEU A 229 -5.84 -10.90 0.78
CA LEU A 229 -4.58 -10.16 0.68
C LEU A 229 -4.82 -8.65 0.78
N ALA A 230 -5.78 -8.10 0.03
CA ALA A 230 -6.14 -6.68 0.10
C ALA A 230 -6.52 -6.26 1.54
N LEU A 231 -7.37 -7.05 2.22
CA LEU A 231 -7.75 -6.82 3.62
C LEU A 231 -6.53 -6.86 4.56
N SER A 232 -5.60 -7.78 4.34
CA SER A 232 -4.36 -7.87 5.14
C SER A 232 -3.42 -6.67 4.98
N MET A 233 -3.56 -5.93 3.87
CA MET A 233 -2.82 -4.72 3.56
C MET A 233 -3.57 -3.44 3.97
N GLY A 234 -4.72 -3.55 4.63
CA GLY A 234 -5.49 -2.39 5.11
C GLY A 234 -6.37 -1.73 4.04
N ALA A 235 -6.78 -2.47 3.00
CA ALA A 235 -7.68 -1.98 1.96
C ALA A 235 -8.97 -1.38 2.56
N SER A 236 -9.15 -0.09 2.35
CA SER A 236 -10.35 0.64 2.80
C SER A 236 -11.41 0.67 1.72
N LEU A 237 -11.00 0.60 0.45
CA LEU A 237 -11.86 0.47 -0.72
C LEU A 237 -11.47 -0.76 -1.54
N LEU A 238 -12.46 -1.39 -2.17
CA LEU A 238 -12.32 -2.65 -2.90
C LEU A 238 -13.06 -2.55 -4.24
N GLN A 239 -12.45 -3.04 -5.31
CA GLN A 239 -13.05 -3.10 -6.64
C GLN A 239 -12.57 -4.35 -7.39
N GLY A 240 -13.46 -4.95 -8.17
CA GLY A 240 -13.13 -6.08 -9.05
C GLY A 240 -14.31 -6.99 -9.34
N TYR A 241 -14.12 -7.94 -10.26
CA TYR A 241 -15.17 -8.85 -10.71
C TYR A 241 -15.64 -9.84 -9.63
N TYR A 242 -14.89 -9.97 -8.54
CA TYR A 242 -15.36 -10.65 -7.33
C TYR A 242 -16.69 -10.06 -6.83
N PHE A 243 -16.86 -8.74 -6.95
CA PHE A 243 -18.10 -8.05 -6.61
C PHE A 243 -18.98 -7.87 -7.85
N SER A 244 -18.45 -7.20 -8.86
CA SER A 244 -19.21 -6.93 -10.08
C SER A 244 -18.31 -6.59 -11.26
N GLU A 245 -18.71 -7.09 -12.42
CA GLU A 245 -18.32 -6.48 -13.69
C GLU A 245 -18.95 -5.08 -13.83
N PRO A 246 -18.44 -4.21 -14.73
CA PRO A 246 -19.04 -2.92 -14.99
C PRO A 246 -20.48 -3.04 -15.49
N LEU A 247 -21.37 -2.18 -14.98
CA LEU A 247 -22.81 -2.19 -15.24
C LEU A 247 -23.27 -0.95 -16.02
N LYS A 248 -24.44 -0.99 -16.65
CA LYS A 248 -25.01 0.17 -17.38
C LYS A 248 -25.55 1.29 -16.47
N GLY A 249 -25.72 1.02 -15.19
CA GLY A 249 -26.27 1.97 -14.22
C GLY A 249 -25.95 1.55 -12.80
N PHE A 250 -26.36 2.39 -11.86
CA PHE A 250 -26.16 2.12 -10.44
C PHE A 250 -27.10 1.01 -9.95
N ILE A 251 -26.67 0.36 -8.89
CA ILE A 251 -27.39 -0.70 -8.18
C ILE A 251 -27.55 -0.29 -6.71
N GLU A 252 -28.37 -1.03 -5.98
CA GLU A 252 -28.62 -0.74 -4.57
C GLU A 252 -27.31 -0.70 -3.77
N LYS A 253 -27.17 0.33 -2.94
CA LYS A 253 -25.94 0.61 -2.21
C LYS A 253 -25.48 -0.57 -1.34
N GLU A 254 -26.41 -1.33 -0.77
CA GLU A 254 -26.15 -2.44 0.14
C GLU A 254 -25.98 -3.80 -0.58
N THR A 255 -25.92 -3.83 -1.92
CA THR A 255 -25.91 -5.08 -2.72
C THR A 255 -24.88 -6.11 -2.22
N PHE A 256 -23.70 -5.67 -1.79
CA PHE A 256 -22.59 -6.55 -1.37
C PHE A 256 -22.40 -6.64 0.15
N SER A 257 -23.25 -5.97 0.94
CA SER A 257 -22.95 -5.72 2.35
C SER A 257 -22.93 -7.00 3.21
N GLU A 258 -23.80 -7.97 2.95
CA GLU A 258 -23.83 -9.24 3.69
C GLU A 258 -22.72 -10.19 3.25
N ASP A 259 -22.42 -10.27 1.95
CA ASP A 259 -21.32 -11.10 1.44
C ASP A 259 -19.97 -10.63 1.97
N LEU A 260 -19.71 -9.31 1.92
CA LEU A 260 -18.48 -8.74 2.45
C LEU A 260 -18.39 -8.88 3.97
N LYS A 261 -19.51 -8.78 4.71
CA LYS A 261 -19.54 -9.08 6.15
C LYS A 261 -19.06 -10.51 6.45
N ASN A 262 -19.60 -11.51 5.75
CA ASN A 262 -19.21 -12.90 5.94
C ASN A 262 -17.71 -13.12 5.67
N GLN A 263 -17.18 -12.48 4.62
CA GLN A 263 -15.74 -12.54 4.32
C GLN A 263 -14.88 -11.83 5.37
N LEU A 264 -15.32 -10.70 5.92
CA LEU A 264 -14.62 -9.99 6.99
C LEU A 264 -14.58 -10.82 8.30
N GLU A 265 -15.66 -11.51 8.65
CA GLU A 265 -15.70 -12.42 9.80
C GLU A 265 -14.72 -13.59 9.63
N LYS A 266 -14.72 -14.21 8.44
CA LYS A 266 -13.77 -15.27 8.07
C LYS A 266 -12.32 -14.78 8.13
N TYR A 267 -12.04 -13.62 7.53
CA TYR A 267 -10.73 -12.97 7.54
C TYR A 267 -10.27 -12.71 8.98
N SER A 268 -11.13 -12.14 9.83
CA SER A 268 -10.81 -11.85 11.24
C SER A 268 -10.43 -13.13 12.00
N GLY A 269 -11.17 -14.23 11.81
CA GLY A 269 -10.89 -15.51 12.46
C GLY A 269 -9.55 -16.11 12.01
N LEU A 270 -9.31 -16.17 10.70
CA LEU A 270 -8.06 -16.69 10.14
C LEU A 270 -6.85 -15.87 10.59
N ARG A 271 -6.96 -14.53 10.50
CA ARG A 271 -5.88 -13.61 10.88
C ARG A 271 -5.56 -13.70 12.38
N PHE A 272 -6.57 -13.88 13.21
CA PHE A 272 -6.36 -14.10 14.64
C PHE A 272 -5.54 -15.37 14.90
N LEU A 273 -5.86 -16.48 14.25
CA LEU A 273 -5.14 -17.75 14.41
C LEU A 273 -3.68 -17.64 13.94
N GLU A 274 -3.44 -17.02 12.78
CA GLU A 274 -2.08 -16.75 12.28
C GLU A 274 -1.24 -15.97 13.29
N ILE A 275 -1.80 -14.89 13.86
CA ILE A 275 -1.11 -14.06 14.85
C ILE A 275 -0.85 -14.86 16.13
N ILE A 276 -1.79 -15.68 16.59
CA ILE A 276 -1.60 -16.51 17.78
C ILE A 276 -0.48 -17.53 17.57
N GLU A 277 -0.39 -18.15 16.40
CA GLU A 277 0.69 -19.08 16.06
C GLU A 277 2.05 -18.39 16.09
N GLU A 278 2.18 -17.22 15.44
CA GLU A 278 3.40 -16.40 15.43
C GLU A 278 3.81 -16.00 16.86
N ARG A 279 2.86 -15.52 17.67
CA ARG A 279 3.10 -15.14 19.07
C ARG A 279 3.47 -16.32 19.95
N THR A 280 2.93 -17.50 19.67
CA THR A 280 3.27 -18.73 20.39
C THR A 280 4.71 -19.15 20.10
N LYS A 281 5.15 -19.06 18.84
CA LYS A 281 6.56 -19.28 18.46
C LYS A 281 7.48 -18.28 19.17
N GLN A 282 7.13 -16.99 19.12
CA GLN A 282 7.89 -15.93 19.79
C GLN A 282 8.01 -16.20 21.29
N LYS A 283 6.91 -16.56 21.96
CA LYS A 283 6.87 -16.84 23.38
C LYS A 283 7.78 -18.02 23.77
N LYS A 284 7.75 -19.12 23.00
CA LYS A 284 8.63 -20.28 23.26
C LYS A 284 10.11 -19.89 23.27
N ILE A 285 10.54 -19.06 22.31
CA ILE A 285 11.92 -18.56 22.25
C ILE A 285 12.23 -17.65 23.45
N ILE A 286 11.31 -16.76 23.82
CA ILE A 286 11.45 -15.89 25.00
C ILE A 286 11.56 -16.71 26.28
N ASP A 287 10.76 -17.76 26.46
CA ASP A 287 10.77 -18.60 27.65
C ASP A 287 12.10 -19.38 27.76
N SER A 288 12.61 -19.89 26.63
CA SER A 288 13.94 -20.50 26.54
C SER A 288 15.06 -19.51 26.86
N LEU A 289 15.00 -18.31 26.30
CA LEU A 289 15.93 -17.21 26.60
C LEU A 289 15.90 -16.86 28.09
N ASN A 290 14.71 -16.60 28.67
CA ASN A 290 14.57 -16.26 30.08
C ASN A 290 15.11 -17.36 31.00
N SER A 291 14.92 -18.63 30.65
CA SER A 291 15.46 -19.76 31.41
C SER A 291 16.99 -19.78 31.37
N ALA A 292 17.59 -19.49 30.21
CA ALA A 292 19.04 -19.32 30.09
C ALA A 292 19.53 -18.09 30.89
N PHE A 293 18.82 -16.96 30.77
CA PHE A 293 19.21 -15.67 31.35
C PHE A 293 18.95 -15.52 32.85
N TYR A 294 18.01 -16.27 33.42
CA TYR A 294 17.82 -16.34 34.87
C TYR A 294 19.10 -16.83 35.56
N ASN A 295 19.73 -17.87 34.99
CA ASN A 295 21.02 -18.34 35.47
C ASN A 295 22.11 -17.27 35.29
N ILE A 296 22.06 -16.51 34.20
CA ILE A 296 23.02 -15.43 33.92
C ILE A 296 22.88 -14.31 34.95
N GLN A 297 21.66 -13.88 35.29
CA GLN A 297 21.44 -12.84 36.30
C GLN A 297 21.94 -13.27 37.68
N ILE A 298 21.64 -14.51 38.11
CA ILE A 298 22.19 -15.07 39.37
C ILE A 298 23.72 -15.04 39.35
N LEU A 299 24.34 -15.39 38.22
CA LEU A 299 25.79 -15.42 38.09
C LEU A 299 26.42 -14.01 38.08
N LEU A 300 25.70 -12.99 37.63
CA LEU A 300 26.17 -11.60 37.63
C LEU A 300 26.15 -10.94 39.01
N ASP A 301 25.36 -11.46 39.95
CA ASP A 301 25.39 -11.02 41.35
C ASP A 301 26.71 -11.39 42.05
N PHE A 302 27.57 -12.19 41.42
CA PHE A 302 28.90 -12.53 41.92
C PHE A 302 29.96 -11.53 41.43
N PRO A 303 30.75 -10.90 42.33
CA PRO A 303 31.62 -9.75 42.03
C PRO A 303 32.82 -10.04 41.10
N LYS A 304 33.01 -11.28 40.63
CA LYS A 304 34.08 -11.68 39.70
C LYS A 304 33.59 -11.99 38.29
N ASN A 305 32.28 -11.94 38.06
CA ASN A 305 31.69 -12.30 36.78
C ASN A 305 31.31 -11.05 36.00
N ASP A 306 31.95 -10.83 34.85
CA ASP A 306 31.45 -9.88 33.86
C ASP A 306 30.41 -10.55 32.94
N LEU A 307 29.53 -9.74 32.35
CA LEU A 307 28.44 -10.23 31.50
C LEU A 307 28.93 -11.09 30.34
N HIS A 308 30.09 -10.72 29.76
CA HIS A 308 30.72 -11.48 28.69
C HIS A 308 31.07 -12.92 29.11
N SER A 309 31.73 -13.10 30.25
CA SER A 309 32.13 -14.41 30.76
C SER A 309 30.93 -15.29 31.05
N VAL A 310 29.85 -14.69 31.56
CA VAL A 310 28.62 -15.42 31.90
C VAL A 310 27.84 -15.85 30.66
N ILE A 311 27.77 -15.00 29.61
CA ILE A 311 27.19 -15.38 28.31
C ILE A 311 27.96 -16.56 27.71
N LYS A 312 29.30 -16.50 27.71
CA LYS A 312 30.16 -17.58 27.19
C LYS A 312 29.85 -18.93 27.85
N GLN A 313 29.64 -18.95 29.17
CA GLN A 313 29.31 -20.17 29.92
C GLN A 313 27.90 -20.69 29.62
N SER A 314 27.03 -19.85 29.09
CA SER A 314 25.61 -20.15 28.87
C SER A 314 25.26 -20.46 27.41
N LEU A 315 26.21 -20.34 26.47
CA LEU A 315 26.00 -20.58 25.03
C LEU A 315 25.41 -21.97 24.74
N SER A 316 25.83 -23.00 25.47
CA SER A 316 25.32 -24.38 25.29
C SER A 316 23.87 -24.58 25.75
N LYS A 317 23.31 -23.62 26.50
CA LYS A 317 21.91 -23.63 26.97
C LYS A 317 20.99 -22.77 26.12
N LEU A 318 21.55 -22.02 25.15
CA LEU A 318 20.77 -21.19 24.26
C LEU A 318 20.00 -22.06 23.26
N PRO A 319 18.78 -21.65 22.88
CA PRO A 319 18.00 -22.36 21.87
C PRO A 319 18.75 -22.40 20.52
N PRO A 320 18.62 -23.50 19.75
CA PRO A 320 19.34 -23.68 18.47
C PRO A 320 18.93 -22.68 17.38
N GLU A 321 17.82 -21.97 17.57
CA GLU A 321 17.39 -20.90 16.66
C GLU A 321 18.26 -19.64 16.78
N ILE A 322 19.09 -19.49 17.82
CA ILE A 322 19.96 -18.31 18.00
C ILE A 322 21.20 -18.43 17.10
N GLU A 323 21.17 -17.72 15.98
CA GLU A 323 22.32 -17.64 15.08
C GLU A 323 23.46 -16.81 15.65
N SER A 324 23.16 -15.73 16.37
CA SER A 324 24.19 -14.95 17.03
C SER A 324 23.70 -14.18 18.25
N ILE A 325 24.62 -13.88 19.16
CA ILE A 325 24.35 -13.08 20.36
C ILE A 325 25.56 -12.23 20.73
N PHE A 326 25.32 -11.01 21.22
CA PHE A 326 26.35 -10.11 21.73
C PHE A 326 25.74 -9.07 22.69
N VAL A 327 26.62 -8.26 23.31
CA VAL A 327 26.28 -7.21 24.26
C VAL A 327 26.73 -5.86 23.72
N THR A 328 25.87 -4.86 23.89
CA THR A 328 26.17 -3.45 23.62
C THR A 328 26.04 -2.60 24.88
N ASP A 329 26.75 -1.48 24.90
CA ASP A 329 26.48 -0.36 25.79
C ASP A 329 25.19 0.39 25.36
N PRO A 330 24.71 1.39 26.12
CA PRO A 330 23.47 2.11 25.78
C PRO A 330 23.60 2.98 24.52
N ASN A 331 24.83 3.26 24.07
CA ASN A 331 25.14 4.00 22.86
C ASN A 331 25.29 3.09 21.63
N GLY A 332 25.05 1.79 21.80
CA GLY A 332 25.08 0.78 20.74
C GLY A 332 26.48 0.29 20.39
N TYR A 333 27.52 0.66 21.13
CA TYR A 333 28.85 0.07 20.94
C TYR A 333 28.86 -1.34 21.51
N GLN A 334 29.27 -2.30 20.71
CA GLN A 334 29.43 -3.68 21.13
C GLN A 334 30.61 -3.79 22.10
N VAL A 335 30.33 -4.28 23.30
CA VAL A 335 31.29 -4.40 24.42
C VAL A 335 31.70 -5.85 24.70
N SER A 336 31.04 -6.82 24.05
CA SER A 336 31.43 -8.23 24.07
C SER A 336 31.84 -8.71 22.67
N PRO A 337 32.65 -9.78 22.57
CA PRO A 337 32.74 -10.61 21.37
C PRO A 337 31.37 -10.95 20.78
N GLY A 338 31.35 -11.09 19.46
CA GLY A 338 30.24 -11.70 18.75
C GLY A 338 30.31 -13.21 18.91
N TYR A 339 29.20 -13.82 19.33
CA TYR A 339 29.07 -15.27 19.37
C TYR A 339 28.17 -15.70 18.23
N PHE A 340 28.64 -16.58 17.38
CA PHE A 340 27.88 -17.06 16.22
C PHE A 340 27.75 -18.57 16.28
N GLN A 341 26.55 -19.07 16.02
CA GLN A 341 26.26 -20.49 15.98
C GLN A 341 26.25 -20.96 14.53
N SER A 342 27.03 -22.01 14.24
CA SER A 342 26.95 -22.71 12.95
C SER A 342 25.69 -23.58 12.89
N ARG A 343 25.33 -24.05 11.68
CA ARG A 343 24.21 -24.99 11.49
C ARG A 343 24.37 -26.30 12.26
N ASP A 344 25.61 -26.70 12.57
CA ASP A 344 25.92 -27.89 13.36
C ASP A 344 25.87 -27.64 14.88
N GLY A 345 25.45 -26.42 15.30
CA GLY A 345 25.32 -26.03 16.71
C GLY A 345 26.63 -25.61 17.38
N VAL A 346 27.72 -25.49 16.62
CA VAL A 346 29.04 -25.11 17.14
C VAL A 346 29.16 -23.59 17.20
N TRP A 347 29.61 -23.07 18.35
CA TRP A 347 29.79 -21.63 18.56
C TRP A 347 31.20 -21.17 18.16
N SER A 348 31.29 -20.16 17.29
CA SER A 348 32.50 -19.38 17.05
C SER A 348 32.48 -18.06 17.84
N ILE A 349 33.68 -17.55 18.15
CA ILE A 349 33.87 -16.31 18.91
C ILE A 349 34.63 -15.33 18.04
N HIS A 350 34.05 -14.15 17.84
CA HIS A 350 34.59 -13.07 17.03
C HIS A 350 34.95 -11.90 17.95
N LEU A 351 36.24 -11.73 18.22
CA LEU A 351 36.75 -10.67 19.11
C LEU A 351 36.81 -9.33 18.37
N GLU A 352 36.96 -9.38 17.06
CA GLU A 352 37.06 -8.24 16.14
C GLU A 352 35.78 -7.39 16.09
N ASP A 353 34.64 -7.92 16.52
CA ASP A 353 33.36 -7.19 16.54
C ASP A 353 33.26 -6.16 17.68
N ILE A 354 34.14 -6.25 18.69
CA ILE A 354 34.14 -5.31 19.81
C ILE A 354 34.44 -3.89 19.30
N GLY A 355 33.58 -2.94 19.68
CA GLY A 355 33.65 -1.55 19.24
C GLY A 355 32.79 -1.22 18.01
N ASN A 356 32.19 -2.22 17.35
CA ASN A 356 31.17 -1.97 16.31
C ASN A 356 29.96 -1.25 16.91
N ASN A 357 29.36 -0.32 16.15
CA ASN A 357 28.21 0.45 16.62
C ASN A 357 26.91 0.07 15.88
N TYR A 358 25.86 -0.20 16.64
CA TYR A 358 24.54 -0.63 16.14
C TYR A 358 23.43 0.39 16.38
N ALA A 359 23.73 1.56 16.93
CA ALA A 359 22.70 2.55 17.30
C ALA A 359 21.91 3.09 16.10
N TRP A 360 22.51 3.09 14.91
CA TRP A 360 21.88 3.53 13.66
C TRP A 360 20.88 2.51 13.08
N LYS A 361 20.85 1.27 13.58
CA LYS A 361 19.89 0.27 13.12
C LYS A 361 18.47 0.72 13.49
N PRO A 362 17.48 0.66 12.56
CA PRO A 362 16.15 1.25 12.77
C PRO A 362 15.40 0.76 14.02
N TYR A 363 15.68 -0.46 14.48
CA TYR A 363 15.04 -1.04 15.66
C TYR A 363 15.71 -0.65 16.99
N PHE A 364 17.02 -0.33 16.98
CA PHE A 364 17.85 -0.36 18.20
C PHE A 364 17.39 0.66 19.25
N ALA A 365 17.25 1.92 18.86
CA ALA A 365 16.85 2.99 19.78
C ALA A 365 15.48 2.74 20.41
N LYS A 366 14.51 2.26 19.59
CA LYS A 366 13.17 1.91 20.06
C LYS A 366 13.19 0.72 21.01
N HIS A 367 13.88 -0.36 20.63
CA HIS A 367 14.03 -1.54 21.47
C HIS A 367 14.67 -1.22 22.83
N LYS A 368 15.71 -0.38 22.83
CA LYS A 368 16.37 0.11 24.06
C LYS A 368 15.37 0.83 24.96
N ALA A 369 14.63 1.80 24.41
CA ALA A 369 13.66 2.57 25.17
C ALA A 369 12.52 1.70 25.74
N ASP A 370 11.95 0.82 24.92
CA ASP A 370 10.84 -0.05 25.30
C ASP A 370 11.28 -1.10 26.33
N SER A 371 12.43 -1.73 26.14
CA SER A 371 12.96 -2.74 27.08
C SER A 371 13.26 -2.12 28.45
N TYR A 372 13.76 -0.88 28.49
CA TYR A 372 13.97 -0.13 29.73
C TYR A 372 12.63 0.22 30.41
N PHE A 373 11.67 0.78 29.66
CA PHE A 373 10.40 1.23 30.20
C PHE A 373 9.53 0.07 30.72
N PHE A 374 9.46 -1.04 29.98
CA PHE A 374 8.65 -2.21 30.34
C PHE A 374 9.34 -3.18 31.29
N GLN A 375 10.34 -2.72 32.05
CA GLN A 375 11.04 -3.48 33.09
C GLN A 375 11.65 -4.79 32.56
N ARG A 376 12.61 -4.68 31.64
CA ARG A 376 13.41 -5.81 31.15
C ARG A 376 12.55 -6.87 30.44
N LYS A 377 11.78 -6.42 29.43
CA LYS A 377 11.14 -7.33 28.46
C LYS A 377 12.01 -7.48 27.22
N TRP A 378 11.94 -8.67 26.63
CA TRP A 378 12.49 -8.92 25.31
C TRP A 378 11.68 -8.15 24.26
N MET A 379 12.37 -7.31 23.50
CA MET A 379 11.83 -6.64 22.31
C MET A 379 12.21 -7.43 21.08
N VAL A 380 11.31 -7.53 20.11
CA VAL A 380 11.49 -8.35 18.90
C VAL A 380 11.10 -7.55 17.69
N THR A 381 11.95 -7.57 16.66
CA THR A 381 11.65 -6.91 15.38
C THR A 381 10.56 -7.66 14.63
N ARG A 382 10.01 -7.04 13.58
CA ARG A 382 9.39 -7.82 12.50
C ARG A 382 10.46 -8.69 11.82
N PRO A 383 10.07 -9.78 11.12
CA PRO A 383 11.00 -10.57 10.33
C PRO A 383 11.78 -9.71 9.33
N LEU A 384 13.08 -9.95 9.27
CA LEU A 384 14.05 -9.36 8.34
C LEU A 384 14.58 -10.47 7.45
N TYR A 385 14.99 -10.13 6.23
CA TYR A 385 15.53 -11.10 5.29
C TYR A 385 17.06 -11.12 5.29
N ASP A 386 17.65 -12.28 5.51
CA ASP A 386 19.08 -12.53 5.32
C ASP A 386 19.32 -13.03 3.90
N ARG A 387 19.95 -12.20 3.06
CA ARG A 387 20.23 -12.54 1.67
C ARG A 387 21.29 -13.62 1.54
N GLU A 388 22.26 -13.70 2.44
CA GLU A 388 23.34 -14.68 2.37
C GLU A 388 22.82 -16.08 2.67
N ASN A 389 21.94 -16.18 3.68
CA ASN A 389 21.35 -17.44 4.10
C ASN A 389 20.01 -17.77 3.43
N SER A 390 19.45 -16.82 2.68
CA SER A 390 18.12 -16.91 2.05
C SER A 390 17.02 -17.29 3.05
N SER A 391 17.11 -16.75 4.26
CA SER A 391 16.22 -17.05 5.38
C SER A 391 15.70 -15.79 6.04
N ASN A 392 14.58 -15.90 6.75
CA ASN A 392 14.12 -14.82 7.62
C ASN A 392 14.81 -14.94 8.98
N TYR A 393 15.02 -13.80 9.63
CA TYR A 393 15.48 -13.71 11.00
C TYR A 393 14.78 -12.57 11.73
N VAL A 394 14.79 -12.62 13.05
CA VAL A 394 14.33 -11.54 13.91
C VAL A 394 15.43 -11.17 14.89
N ILE A 395 15.43 -9.90 15.33
CA ILE A 395 16.34 -9.43 16.37
C ILE A 395 15.61 -9.32 17.69
N PHE A 396 16.12 -10.05 18.68
CA PHE A 396 15.72 -9.98 20.07
C PHE A 396 16.64 -9.01 20.81
N THR A 397 16.06 -8.12 21.62
CA THR A 397 16.81 -7.14 22.41
C THR A 397 16.35 -7.14 23.85
N TYR A 398 17.29 -7.14 24.81
CA TYR A 398 16.99 -7.18 26.24
C TYR A 398 17.95 -6.30 27.03
N SER A 399 17.41 -5.35 27.79
CA SER A 399 18.18 -4.51 28.71
C SER A 399 18.31 -5.22 30.06
N ILE A 400 19.52 -5.66 30.42
CA ILE A 400 19.77 -6.32 31.71
C ILE A 400 19.89 -5.28 32.83
N THR A 401 20.65 -4.22 32.57
CA THR A 401 20.89 -3.09 33.46
C THR A 401 20.67 -1.78 32.70
N ALA A 402 20.83 -0.63 33.36
CA ALA A 402 20.83 0.66 32.66
C ALA A 402 22.03 0.84 31.71
N ALA A 403 23.02 -0.06 31.76
CA ALA A 403 24.29 0.05 31.04
C ALA A 403 24.52 -1.03 29.98
N GLU A 404 23.78 -2.14 29.98
CA GLU A 404 24.07 -3.29 29.11
C GLU A 404 22.82 -3.83 28.43
N ILE A 405 22.93 -4.00 27.11
CA ILE A 405 21.85 -4.43 26.23
C ILE A 405 22.32 -5.65 25.45
N ILE A 406 21.58 -6.73 25.57
CA ILE A 406 21.78 -7.95 24.79
C ILE A 406 21.08 -7.80 23.45
N VAL A 407 21.76 -8.22 22.39
CA VAL A 407 21.20 -8.35 21.05
C VAL A 407 21.40 -9.80 20.60
N ALA A 408 20.32 -10.46 20.22
CA ALA A 408 20.34 -11.82 19.69
C ALA A 408 19.66 -11.88 18.32
N LYS A 409 20.35 -12.43 17.32
CA LYS A 409 19.82 -12.75 16.00
C LYS A 409 19.25 -14.16 16.04
N VAL A 410 17.98 -14.32 15.67
CA VAL A 410 17.26 -15.59 15.75
C VAL A 410 16.68 -15.94 14.39
N LEU A 411 16.96 -17.14 13.90
CA LEU A 411 16.38 -17.69 12.67
C LEU A 411 14.84 -17.78 12.82
N TRP A 412 14.10 -17.28 11.83
CA TRP A 412 12.65 -17.09 11.92
C TRP A 412 11.85 -17.83 10.86
#